data_AF-A0A526V8R7-F1
#
_entry.id   AF-A0A526V8R7-F1
#
_cell.length_a   1.000
_cell.length_b   1.000
_cell.length_c   1.000
_cell.angle_alpha   90.00
_cell.angle_beta   90.00
_cell.angle_gamma   90.00
#
_symmetry.space_group_name_H-M   'P 1'
#
loop_
_entity.id
_entity.type
_entity.pdbx_description
1 polymer ?
#
loop_
_entity_poly.entity_id
_entity_poly.type
_entity_poly.pdbx_seq_one_letter_code
_entity_poly.pdbx_strand_id
1 'polypeptide(L)'
;MTLIDSLRTEARAAPESGIVAVVNYGRLREGMIPLWAGEGDLPTPAFITDAASKALAGGETFYTWQRGIPDLRQALSRYYARHFGKTFPEEEFIVTGSGMHAIQLALDALAGVGDEVVYLS
;
A
#
# COMPACT_ATOMS: atom_id res chain seq x y z
N MET A 1 -23.96 -10.51 23.48
CA MET A 1 -22.71 -9.81 23.12
C MET A 1 -22.20 -10.44 21.84
N THR A 2 -22.18 -9.70 20.75
CA THR A 2 -21.67 -10.15 19.46
C THR A 2 -20.14 -10.01 19.43
N LEU A 3 -19.47 -10.68 18.49
CA LEU A 3 -18.03 -10.48 18.27
C LEU A 3 -17.70 -9.01 17.93
N ILE A 4 -18.62 -8.31 17.27
CA ILE A 4 -18.46 -6.89 16.95
C ILE A 4 -18.41 -6.03 18.22
N ASP A 5 -19.19 -6.38 19.25
CA ASP A 5 -19.21 -5.66 20.53
C ASP A 5 -17.87 -5.78 21.29
N SER A 6 -17.00 -6.73 20.93
CA SER A 6 -15.65 -6.87 21.51
C SER A 6 -14.55 -6.08 20.78
N LEU A 7 -14.85 -5.47 19.63
CA LEU A 7 -13.87 -4.67 18.89
C LEU A 7 -13.55 -3.35 19.60
N ARG A 8 -12.43 -2.74 19.23
CA ARG A 8 -12.05 -1.39 19.68
C ARG A 8 -13.12 -0.38 19.24
N THR A 9 -13.35 0.67 20.04
CA THR A 9 -14.35 1.70 19.71
C THR A 9 -14.05 2.38 18.37
N GLU A 10 -12.78 2.66 18.09
CA GLU A 10 -12.31 3.29 16.86
C GLU A 10 -12.60 2.40 15.64
N ALA A 11 -12.41 1.09 15.78
CA ALA A 11 -12.68 0.14 14.71
C ALA A 11 -14.18 0.00 14.42
N ARG A 12 -15.03 0.05 15.46
CA ARG A 12 -16.49 0.05 15.29
C ARG A 12 -17.03 1.36 14.73
N ALA A 13 -16.40 2.48 15.07
CA ALA A 13 -16.82 3.81 14.66
C ALA A 13 -16.25 4.23 13.30
N ALA A 14 -15.39 3.42 12.69
CA ALA A 14 -14.81 3.71 11.38
C ALA A 14 -15.94 3.89 10.34
N PRO A 15 -15.96 5.01 9.60
CA PRO A 15 -17.03 5.29 8.65
C PRO A 15 -16.92 4.36 7.44
N GLU A 16 -18.06 4.12 6.78
CA GLU A 16 -18.04 3.48 5.47
C GLU A 16 -17.35 4.38 4.44
N SER A 17 -16.63 3.76 3.51
CA SER A 17 -15.99 4.48 2.41
C SER A 17 -17.04 4.96 1.41
N GLY A 18 -17.12 6.28 1.22
CA GLY A 18 -17.97 6.89 0.18
C GLY A 18 -17.61 6.42 -1.23
N ILE A 19 -16.33 6.15 -1.51
CA ILE A 19 -15.88 5.60 -2.79
C ILE A 19 -16.49 4.20 -2.99
N VAL A 20 -16.43 3.35 -1.95
CA VAL A 20 -17.02 2.00 -2.01
C VAL A 20 -18.54 2.06 -2.21
N ALA A 21 -19.22 3.02 -1.60
CA ALA A 21 -20.65 3.24 -1.84
C ALA A 21 -20.95 3.56 -3.32
N VAL A 22 -20.17 4.45 -3.94
CA VAL A 22 -20.30 4.77 -5.39
C VAL A 22 -19.99 3.56 -6.27
N VAL A 23 -18.92 2.82 -5.98
CA VAL A 23 -18.55 1.59 -6.69
C VAL A 23 -19.68 0.56 -6.60
N ASN A 24 -20.22 0.32 -5.41
CA ASN A 24 -21.29 -0.65 -5.19
C ASN A 24 -22.59 -0.26 -5.92
N TYR A 25 -22.88 1.04 -5.98
CA TYR A 25 -23.98 1.57 -6.76
C TYR A 25 -23.78 1.32 -8.26
N GLY A 26 -22.58 1.60 -8.80
CA GLY A 26 -22.34 1.60 -10.25
C GLY A 26 -21.98 0.26 -10.89
N ARG A 27 -21.20 -0.59 -10.21
CA ARG A 27 -20.41 -1.68 -10.84
C ARG A 27 -21.19 -2.76 -11.61
N LEU A 28 -22.47 -2.96 -11.32
CA LEU A 28 -23.33 -3.94 -12.00
C LEU A 28 -24.39 -3.31 -12.91
N ARG A 29 -24.40 -1.98 -13.04
CA ARG A 29 -25.39 -1.28 -13.85
C ARG A 29 -24.94 -1.16 -15.30
N GLU A 30 -25.83 -1.56 -16.19
CA GLU A 30 -25.62 -1.43 -17.63
C GLU A 30 -25.57 0.04 -18.05
N GLY A 31 -24.71 0.36 -19.02
CA GLY A 31 -24.53 1.71 -19.55
C GLY A 31 -23.72 2.66 -18.66
N MET A 32 -23.17 2.20 -17.53
CA MET A 32 -22.33 3.02 -16.65
C MET A 32 -20.87 3.05 -17.13
N ILE A 33 -20.26 4.24 -17.16
CA ILE A 33 -18.81 4.39 -17.38
C ILE A 33 -18.12 4.48 -16.01
N PRO A 34 -17.21 3.55 -15.66
CA PRO A 34 -16.54 3.54 -14.37
C PRO A 34 -15.44 4.60 -14.30
N LEU A 35 -15.64 5.65 -13.49
CA LEU A 35 -14.67 6.74 -13.25
C LEU A 35 -14.29 6.88 -11.77
N TRP A 36 -14.39 5.79 -11.00
CA TRP A 36 -14.15 5.76 -9.55
C TRP A 36 -12.84 5.07 -9.15
N ALA A 37 -12.18 4.39 -10.08
CA ALA A 37 -10.93 3.69 -9.80
C ALA A 37 -9.74 4.68 -9.80
N GLY A 38 -8.85 4.54 -8.82
CA GLY A 38 -7.62 5.34 -8.70
C GLY A 38 -6.36 4.61 -9.19
N GLU A 39 -6.49 3.41 -9.74
CA GLU A 39 -5.38 2.64 -10.32
C GLU A 39 -5.13 2.98 -11.79
N GLY A 40 -3.96 2.61 -12.31
CA GLY A 40 -3.63 2.79 -13.72
C GLY A 40 -4.46 1.86 -14.62
N ASP A 41 -4.70 2.30 -15.85
CA ASP A 41 -5.45 1.58 -16.88
C ASP A 41 -4.59 0.62 -17.73
N LEU A 42 -3.26 0.71 -17.60
CA LEU A 42 -2.32 -0.14 -18.31
C LEU A 42 -1.93 -1.37 -17.48
N PRO A 43 -1.80 -2.55 -18.11
CA PRO A 43 -1.29 -3.73 -17.43
C PRO A 43 0.16 -3.54 -17.00
N THR A 44 0.56 -4.24 -15.94
CA THR A 44 1.96 -4.30 -15.50
C THR A 44 2.86 -4.76 -16.65
N PRO A 45 3.93 -4.01 -16.98
CA PRO A 45 4.85 -4.37 -18.06
C PRO A 45 5.48 -5.76 -17.92
N ALA A 46 5.67 -6.44 -19.05
CA ALA A 46 6.13 -7.84 -19.12
C ALA A 46 7.44 -8.09 -18.36
N PHE A 47 8.40 -7.15 -18.42
CA PHE A 47 9.69 -7.32 -17.74
C PHE A 47 9.56 -7.42 -16.21
N ILE A 48 8.45 -6.92 -15.62
CA ILE A 48 8.14 -7.04 -14.19
C ILE A 48 7.43 -8.37 -13.92
N THR A 49 6.40 -8.70 -14.72
CA THR A 49 5.64 -9.94 -14.53
C THR A 49 6.53 -11.17 -14.75
N ASP A 50 7.43 -11.13 -15.73
CA ASP A 50 8.38 -12.21 -16.02
C ASP A 50 9.36 -12.41 -14.87
N ALA A 51 9.84 -11.34 -14.24
CA ALA A 51 10.72 -11.42 -13.08
C ALA A 51 10.00 -12.07 -11.88
N ALA A 52 8.75 -11.66 -11.62
CA ALA A 52 7.92 -12.26 -10.58
C ALA A 52 7.66 -13.75 -10.85
N SER A 53 7.29 -14.12 -12.08
CA SER A 53 7.09 -15.52 -12.45
C SER A 53 8.35 -16.36 -12.30
N LYS A 54 9.52 -15.83 -12.66
CA LYS A 54 10.82 -16.51 -12.49
C LYS A 54 11.16 -16.70 -11.01
N ALA A 55 10.97 -15.69 -10.18
CA ALA A 55 11.23 -15.77 -8.74
C ALA A 55 10.34 -16.85 -8.09
N LEU A 56 9.06 -16.90 -8.46
CA LEU A 56 8.13 -17.95 -8.01
C LEU A 56 8.57 -19.34 -8.46
N ALA A 57 8.90 -19.51 -9.74
CA ALA A 57 9.38 -20.79 -10.27
C ALA A 57 10.73 -21.22 -9.66
N GLY A 58 11.57 -20.26 -9.28
CA GLY A 58 12.84 -20.47 -8.61
C GLY A 58 12.73 -20.76 -7.10
N GLY A 59 11.53 -20.72 -6.53
CA GLY A 59 11.30 -21.02 -5.11
C GLY A 59 11.62 -19.86 -4.16
N GLU A 60 11.62 -18.61 -4.62
CA GLU A 60 11.76 -17.41 -3.78
C GLU A 60 10.47 -17.13 -2.97
N THR A 61 10.07 -18.09 -2.13
CA THR A 61 8.77 -18.10 -1.42
C THR A 61 8.90 -18.14 0.09
N PHE A 62 10.11 -17.97 0.62
CA PHE A 62 10.40 -18.04 2.06
C PHE A 62 10.58 -16.64 2.66
N TYR A 63 10.67 -16.59 3.99
CA TYR A 63 10.93 -15.36 4.70
C TYR A 63 12.14 -14.62 4.16
N THR A 64 11.99 -13.30 4.06
CA THR A 64 13.06 -12.38 3.68
C THR A 64 13.46 -11.53 4.89
N TRP A 65 14.39 -10.60 4.68
CA TRP A 65 14.79 -9.61 5.68
C TRP A 65 13.60 -8.74 6.09
N GLN A 66 13.53 -8.38 7.38
CA GLN A 66 12.43 -7.58 7.93
C GLN A 66 12.18 -6.25 7.20
N ARG A 67 13.22 -5.64 6.62
CA ARG A 67 13.12 -4.38 5.85
C ARG A 67 12.96 -4.59 4.34
N GLY A 68 12.93 -5.83 3.87
CA GLY A 68 12.98 -6.19 2.45
C GLY A 68 14.38 -6.60 1.97
N ILE A 69 14.41 -7.30 0.84
CA ILE A 69 15.64 -7.84 0.24
C ILE A 69 16.66 -6.72 -0.04
N PRO A 70 17.96 -6.93 0.22
CA PRO A 70 19.00 -5.90 0.03
C PRO A 70 19.00 -5.28 -1.37
N ASP A 71 18.90 -6.09 -2.41
CA ASP A 71 18.94 -5.64 -3.81
C ASP A 71 17.82 -4.64 -4.14
N LEU A 72 16.62 -4.86 -3.59
CA LEU A 72 15.48 -3.95 -3.75
C LEU A 72 15.73 -2.63 -3.02
N ARG A 73 16.22 -2.67 -1.77
CA ARG A 73 16.53 -1.44 -1.01
C ARG A 73 17.61 -0.60 -1.69
N GLN A 74 18.65 -1.23 -2.22
CA GLN A 74 19.67 -0.54 -3.01
C GLN A 74 19.10 0.03 -4.32
N ALA A 75 18.22 -0.72 -5.00
CA ALA A 75 17.53 -0.21 -6.19
C ALA A 75 16.66 1.01 -5.89
N LEU A 76 15.97 1.02 -4.74
CA LEU A 76 15.17 2.16 -4.25
C LEU A 76 16.04 3.38 -3.92
N SER A 77 17.18 3.19 -3.25
CA SER A 77 18.16 4.27 -3.01
C SER A 77 18.61 4.92 -4.33
N ARG A 78 19.03 4.11 -5.31
CA ARG A 78 19.41 4.62 -6.64
C ARG A 78 18.23 5.26 -7.37
N TYR A 79 17.02 4.71 -7.24
CA TYR A 79 15.80 5.27 -7.83
C TYR A 79 15.53 6.66 -7.28
N TYR A 80 15.64 6.84 -5.96
CA TYR A 80 15.35 8.11 -5.30
C TYR A 80 16.35 9.19 -5.71
N ALA A 81 17.65 8.83 -5.79
CA ALA A 81 18.68 9.73 -6.28
C ALA A 81 18.42 10.19 -7.73
N ARG A 82 18.06 9.25 -8.63
CA ARG A 82 17.80 9.57 -10.05
C ARG A 82 16.57 10.44 -10.27
N HIS A 83 15.48 10.19 -9.56
CA HIS A 83 14.19 10.84 -9.85
C HIS A 83 13.92 12.07 -9.00
N PHE A 84 14.47 12.12 -7.78
CA PHE A 84 14.19 13.19 -6.82
C PHE A 84 15.43 13.99 -6.41
N GLY A 85 16.61 13.63 -6.91
CA GLY A 85 17.87 14.36 -6.65
C GLY A 85 18.36 14.29 -5.21
N LYS A 86 17.80 13.40 -4.39
CA LYS A 86 18.19 13.18 -2.98
C LYS A 86 18.75 11.78 -2.81
N THR A 87 19.84 11.68 -2.07
CA THR A 87 20.48 10.39 -1.80
C THR A 87 20.23 9.99 -0.36
N PHE A 88 19.75 8.77 -0.18
CA PHE A 88 19.57 8.13 1.12
C PHE A 88 20.25 6.76 1.11
N PRO A 89 20.90 6.34 2.20
CA PRO A 89 21.51 5.02 2.30
C PRO A 89 20.42 3.92 2.27
N GLU A 90 20.73 2.71 1.79
CA GLU A 90 19.72 1.65 1.67
C GLU A 90 19.10 1.21 3.01
N GLU A 91 19.73 1.53 4.14
CA GLU A 91 19.24 1.30 5.49
C GLU A 91 18.01 2.17 5.82
N GLU A 92 17.83 3.29 5.13
CA GLU A 92 16.68 4.19 5.30
C GLU A 92 15.44 3.76 4.48
N PHE A 93 15.54 2.67 3.71
CA PHE A 93 14.41 2.12 2.96
C PHE A 93 13.83 0.89 3.66
N ILE A 94 12.50 0.90 3.84
CA ILE A 94 11.71 -0.24 4.35
C ILE A 94 10.68 -0.60 3.30
N VAL A 95 10.70 -1.85 2.84
CA VAL A 95 9.72 -2.38 1.88
C VAL A 95 8.51 -2.89 2.64
N THR A 96 7.32 -2.46 2.23
CA THR A 96 6.03 -2.85 2.83
C THR A 96 5.16 -3.59 1.80
N GLY A 97 4.04 -4.16 2.26
CA GLY A 97 3.11 -4.85 1.37
C GLY A 97 2.37 -3.93 0.38
N SER A 98 2.27 -2.63 0.68
CA SER A 98 1.66 -1.62 -0.21
C SER A 98 1.94 -0.21 0.28
N GLY A 99 1.67 0.79 -0.55
CA GLY A 99 1.73 2.20 -0.14
C GLY A 99 0.80 2.54 1.03
N MET A 100 -0.41 1.99 1.06
CA MET A 100 -1.34 2.18 2.18
C MET A 100 -0.80 1.58 3.48
N HIS A 101 -0.17 0.41 3.42
CA HIS A 101 0.46 -0.17 4.60
C HIS A 101 1.64 0.68 5.07
N ALA A 102 2.42 1.27 4.16
CA ALA A 102 3.49 2.20 4.54
C ALA A 102 2.95 3.44 5.27
N ILE A 103 1.84 4.03 4.78
CA ILE A 103 1.19 5.18 5.44
C ILE A 103 0.70 4.79 6.83
N GLN A 104 0.02 3.64 6.96
CA GLN A 104 -0.47 3.16 8.25
C GLN A 104 0.68 2.97 9.26
N LEU A 105 1.76 2.30 8.85
CA LEU A 105 2.93 2.12 9.72
C LEU A 105 3.58 3.45 10.12
N ALA A 106 3.62 4.42 9.22
CA ALA A 106 4.14 5.75 9.53
C ALA A 106 3.28 6.48 10.56
N LEU A 107 1.95 6.40 10.43
CA LEU A 107 1.02 6.98 11.41
C LEU A 107 1.12 6.28 12.76
N ASP A 108 1.11 4.95 12.79
CA ASP A 108 1.22 4.16 14.02
C ASP A 108 2.58 4.40 14.73
N ALA A 109 3.64 4.74 13.98
CA ALA A 109 4.95 5.06 14.54
C ALA A 109 5.06 6.50 15.09
N LEU A 110 4.21 7.42 14.63
CA LEU A 110 4.33 8.85 14.92
C LEU A 110 3.23 9.41 15.83
N ALA A 111 2.04 8.78 15.85
CA ALA A 111 0.87 9.28 16.54
C ALA A 111 0.18 8.19 17.37
N GLY A 112 -0.24 8.54 18.58
CA GLY A 112 -0.98 7.69 19.49
C GLY A 112 -2.33 8.28 19.90
N VAL A 113 -2.94 7.66 20.92
CA VAL A 113 -4.20 8.13 21.49
C VAL A 113 -4.00 9.50 22.13
N GLY A 114 -4.76 10.49 21.66
CA GLY A 114 -4.70 11.87 22.14
C GLY A 114 -3.82 12.80 21.29
N ASP A 115 -3.04 12.26 20.35
CA ASP A 115 -2.30 13.07 19.38
C ASP A 115 -3.19 13.52 18.24
N GLU A 116 -2.91 14.69 17.69
CA GLU A 116 -3.60 15.24 16.52
C GLU A 116 -2.72 15.09 15.26
N VAL A 117 -3.32 14.55 14.19
CA VAL A 117 -2.68 14.45 12.88
C VAL A 117 -3.39 15.40 11.92
N VAL A 118 -2.65 16.39 11.42
CA VAL A 118 -3.16 17.33 10.41
C VAL A 118 -3.02 16.70 9.03
N TYR A 119 -4.13 16.54 8.32
CA TYR A 119 -4.13 16.19 6.90
C TYR A 119 -4.64 17.38 6.09
N LEU A 120 -4.03 17.59 4.92
CA LEU A 120 -4.47 18.60 3.97
C LEU A 120 -5.39 17.93 2.95
N SER A 121 -6.64 18.41 2.88
CA SER A 121 -7.64 18.00 1.90
C SER A 121 -7.64 18.92 0.68
#